data_AF-A0A8J8C6A7-F1
#
_entry.id   AF-A0A8J8C6A7-F1
#
_cell.length_a   1.000
_cell.length_b   1.000
_cell.length_c   1.000
_cell.angle_alpha   90.00
_cell.angle_beta   90.00
_cell.angle_gamma   90.00
#
_symmetry.space_group_name_H-M   'P 1'
#
loop_
_entity.id
_entity.type
_entity.pdbx_description
1 polymer ?
#
loop_
_entity_poly.entity_id
_entity_poly.type
_entity_poly.pdbx_seq_one_letter_code
_entity_poly.pdbx_strand_id
1 'polypeptide(L)'
;MERRTARILRGIAAALVFATAAFHLWWGFRRSVIYLMAADRWLATGMPPDPRPFFFVAFAAILLAGPYFVTRGLVSLRNAYVVGTVLLCGSIAAWVFWHTTGHGAFLVDGFSAPGGGGGGHHSGDTNAVVLVLSHYVTEPVESAIKTIELAGVAIFVTLLWRDPAIVPKDRDTGAEAGDVSKN
;
A
#
# COMPACT_ATOMS: atom_id res chain seq x y z
N MET A 1 15.06 12.34 15.66
CA MET A 1 15.79 11.67 14.57
C MET A 1 16.69 12.69 13.88
N GLU A 2 17.88 12.30 13.44
CA GLU A 2 18.78 13.17 12.69
C GLU A 2 18.27 13.44 11.27
N ARG A 3 18.59 14.61 10.71
CA ARG A 3 18.18 14.99 9.34
C ARG A 3 18.72 14.05 8.26
N ARG A 4 19.88 13.42 8.48
CA ARG A 4 20.45 12.43 7.55
C ARG A 4 19.62 11.15 7.53
N THR A 5 19.32 10.59 8.70
CA THR A 5 18.46 9.40 8.84
C THR A 5 17.08 9.63 8.24
N ALA A 6 16.47 10.80 8.50
CA ALA A 6 15.17 11.15 7.91
C ALA A 6 15.22 11.15 6.37
N ARG A 7 16.25 11.73 5.76
CA ARG A 7 16.42 11.73 4.29
C ARG A 7 16.58 10.32 3.73
N ILE A 8 17.38 9.47 4.39
CA ILE A 8 17.57 8.08 3.98
C ILE A 8 16.24 7.32 4.04
N LEU A 9 15.51 7.42 5.15
CA LEU A 9 14.21 6.76 5.33
C LEU A 9 13.19 7.21 4.27
N ARG A 10 13.12 8.50 3.93
CA ARG A 10 12.27 8.98 2.84
C ARG A 10 12.65 8.38 1.49
N GLY A 11 13.95 8.27 1.21
CA GLY A 11 14.46 7.63 -0.02
C GLY A 11 14.09 6.15 -0.09
N ILE A 12 14.27 5.42 1.01
CA ILE A 12 13.86 4.02 1.12
C ILE A 12 12.35 3.88 0.94
N ALA A 13 11.54 4.69 1.64
CA ALA A 13 10.09 4.68 1.51
C ALA A 13 9.64 4.93 0.05
N ALA A 14 10.26 5.89 -0.63
CA ALA A 14 9.99 6.17 -2.04
C ALA A 14 10.32 4.97 -2.94
N ALA A 15 11.46 4.29 -2.70
CA ALA A 15 11.83 3.09 -3.45
C ALA A 15 10.87 1.92 -3.20
N LEU A 16 10.43 1.70 -1.95
CA LEU A 16 9.47 0.65 -1.61
C LEU A 16 8.10 0.94 -2.25
N VAL A 17 7.60 2.17 -2.17
CA VAL A 17 6.35 2.60 -2.82
C VAL A 17 6.43 2.43 -4.34
N PHE A 18 7.58 2.78 -4.94
CA PHE A 18 7.80 2.55 -6.37
C PHE A 18 7.75 1.07 -6.72
N ALA A 19 8.40 0.21 -5.93
CA ALA A 19 8.36 -1.24 -6.14
C ALA A 19 6.92 -1.79 -6.02
N THR A 20 6.17 -1.33 -5.01
CA THR A 20 4.73 -1.61 -4.87
C THR A 20 3.94 -1.20 -6.11
N ALA A 21 4.11 0.03 -6.58
CA ALA A 21 3.38 0.54 -7.74
C ALA A 21 3.75 -0.21 -9.03
N ALA A 22 5.04 -0.47 -9.26
CA ALA A 22 5.52 -1.20 -10.43
C ALA A 22 4.95 -2.63 -10.47
N PHE A 23 4.90 -3.33 -9.33
CA PHE A 23 4.30 -4.65 -9.24
C PHE A 23 2.80 -4.62 -9.58
N HIS A 24 2.04 -3.73 -8.95
CA HIS A 24 0.59 -3.62 -9.17
C HIS A 24 0.27 -3.23 -10.62
N LEU A 25 1.09 -2.36 -11.22
CA LEU A 25 0.95 -1.99 -12.62
C LEU A 25 1.29 -3.17 -13.54
N TRP A 26 2.40 -3.88 -13.33
CA TRP A 26 2.77 -5.04 -14.13
C TRP A 26 1.70 -6.13 -14.09
N TRP A 27 1.18 -6.45 -12.90
CA TRP A 27 0.16 -7.48 -12.73
C TRP A 27 -1.21 -7.03 -13.27
N GLY A 28 -1.62 -5.79 -12.95
CA GLY A 28 -2.95 -5.26 -13.23
C GLY A 28 -3.12 -4.77 -14.65
N PHE A 29 -2.13 -4.10 -15.23
CA PHE A 29 -2.28 -3.47 -16.55
C PHE A 29 -2.52 -4.49 -17.65
N ARG A 30 -1.68 -5.52 -17.73
CA ARG A 30 -1.81 -6.58 -18.73
C ARG A 30 -3.19 -7.26 -18.65
N ARG A 31 -3.65 -7.58 -17.43
CA ARG A 31 -4.95 -8.24 -17.22
C ARG A 31 -6.12 -7.32 -17.52
N SER A 32 -6.03 -6.04 -17.17
CA SER A 32 -7.04 -5.02 -17.49
C SER A 32 -7.24 -4.92 -19.00
N VAL A 33 -6.14 -4.88 -19.78
CA VAL A 33 -6.20 -4.86 -21.25
C VAL A 33 -6.90 -6.11 -21.79
N ILE A 34 -6.54 -7.30 -21.29
CA ILE A 34 -7.18 -8.57 -21.69
C ILE A 34 -8.69 -8.55 -21.39
N TYR A 35 -9.10 -8.05 -20.21
CA TYR A 35 -10.51 -8.00 -19.82
C TYR A 35 -11.32 -6.99 -20.64
N LEU A 36 -10.71 -5.85 -21.00
CA LEU A 36 -11.33 -4.88 -21.89
C LEU A 36 -11.46 -5.42 -23.33
N MET A 37 -10.45 -6.15 -23.82
CA MET A 37 -10.55 -6.81 -25.13
C MET A 37 -11.61 -7.90 -25.17
N ALA A 38 -11.98 -8.47 -24.02
CA ALA A 38 -13.04 -9.46 -23.87
C ALA A 38 -14.40 -8.85 -23.47
N ALA A 39 -14.57 -7.52 -23.59
CA ALA A 39 -15.76 -6.78 -23.19
C ALA A 39 -17.07 -7.42 -23.65
N ASP A 40 -17.15 -7.73 -24.95
CA ASP A 40 -18.36 -8.26 -25.56
C ASP A 40 -18.83 -9.57 -24.90
N ARG A 41 -17.88 -10.40 -24.40
CA ARG A 41 -18.21 -11.70 -23.80
C ARG A 41 -18.87 -11.56 -22.44
N TRP A 42 -18.30 -10.73 -21.56
CA TRP A 42 -18.84 -10.58 -20.22
C TRP A 42 -20.07 -9.66 -20.18
N LEU A 43 -20.20 -8.73 -21.13
CA LEU A 43 -21.43 -7.98 -21.34
C LEU A 43 -22.57 -8.90 -21.81
N ALA A 44 -22.28 -9.86 -22.70
CA ALA A 44 -23.28 -10.81 -23.18
C ALA A 44 -23.71 -11.85 -22.12
N THR A 45 -22.80 -12.25 -21.22
CA THR A 45 -23.11 -13.23 -20.16
C THR A 45 -23.60 -12.59 -18.86
N GLY A 46 -23.55 -11.26 -18.75
CA GLY A 46 -23.89 -10.52 -17.52
C GLY A 46 -22.93 -10.79 -16.35
N MET A 47 -21.77 -11.40 -16.60
CA MET A 47 -20.83 -11.85 -15.57
C MET A 47 -19.60 -10.95 -15.58
N PRO A 48 -19.52 -9.94 -14.70
CA PRO A 48 -18.43 -8.96 -14.74
C PRO A 48 -17.07 -9.64 -14.54
N PRO A 49 -16.00 -9.12 -15.18
CA PRO A 49 -14.66 -9.67 -15.01
C PRO A 49 -14.17 -9.42 -13.58
N ASP A 50 -13.16 -10.18 -13.16
CA ASP A 50 -12.47 -9.93 -11.89
C ASP A 50 -12.02 -8.45 -11.82
N PRO A 51 -12.45 -7.68 -10.81
CA PRO A 51 -12.20 -6.24 -10.77
C PRO A 51 -10.78 -5.88 -10.30
N ARG A 52 -10.01 -6.82 -9.71
CA ARG A 52 -8.68 -6.55 -9.15
C ARG A 52 -7.73 -5.85 -10.10
N PRO A 53 -7.58 -6.25 -11.38
CA PRO A 53 -6.62 -5.63 -12.27
C PRO A 53 -6.83 -4.13 -12.43
N PHE A 54 -8.08 -3.68 -12.51
CA PHE A 54 -8.41 -2.27 -12.65
C PHE A 54 -8.08 -1.48 -11.39
N PHE A 55 -8.41 -2.03 -10.21
CA PHE A 55 -8.04 -1.41 -8.93
C PHE A 55 -6.52 -1.34 -8.74
N PHE A 56 -5.77 -2.37 -9.16
CA PHE A 56 -4.31 -2.36 -9.08
C PHE A 56 -3.68 -1.31 -9.98
N VAL A 57 -4.22 -1.10 -11.20
CA VAL A 57 -3.76 -0.02 -12.09
C VAL A 57 -4.06 1.35 -11.49
N ALA A 58 -5.28 1.57 -11.00
CA ALA A 58 -5.66 2.84 -10.37
C ALA A 58 -4.79 3.13 -9.14
N PHE A 59 -4.59 2.13 -8.29
CA PHE A 59 -3.72 2.22 -7.11
C PHE A 59 -2.28 2.56 -7.48
N ALA A 60 -1.70 1.85 -8.46
CA ALA A 60 -0.35 2.12 -8.94
C ALA A 60 -0.21 3.54 -9.49
N ALA A 61 -1.20 4.02 -10.26
CA ALA A 61 -1.20 5.39 -10.78
C ALA A 61 -1.18 6.43 -9.66
N ILE A 62 -1.99 6.24 -8.61
CA ILE A 62 -2.00 7.13 -7.43
C ILE A 62 -0.64 7.12 -6.73
N LEU A 63 -0.05 5.95 -6.51
CA LEU A 63 1.27 5.85 -5.87
C LEU A 63 2.37 6.54 -6.68
N LEU A 64 2.37 6.39 -8.01
CA LEU A 64 3.33 7.04 -8.91
C LEU A 64 3.12 8.56 -9.01
N ALA A 65 1.87 9.04 -8.85
CA ALA A 65 1.56 10.47 -8.82
C ALA A 65 1.98 11.16 -7.51
N GLY A 66 2.08 10.41 -6.40
CA GLY A 66 2.42 10.94 -5.07
C GLY A 66 3.67 11.84 -5.05
N PRO A 67 4.83 11.39 -5.55
CA PRO A 67 6.05 12.22 -5.63
C PRO A 67 5.86 13.53 -6.39
N TYR A 68 5.07 13.52 -7.47
CA TYR A 68 4.74 14.74 -8.21
C TYR A 68 3.96 15.72 -7.32
N PHE A 69 2.92 15.27 -6.63
CA PHE A 69 2.15 16.15 -5.75
C PHE A 69 2.97 16.73 -4.59
N VAL A 70 3.91 15.96 -4.03
CA VAL A 70 4.80 16.43 -2.96
C VAL A 70 5.82 17.44 -3.49
N THR A 71 6.49 17.14 -4.60
CA THR A 71 7.54 18.01 -5.17
C THR A 71 6.99 19.33 -5.71
N ARG A 72 5.71 19.36 -6.12
CA ARG A 72 5.01 20.58 -6.52
C ARG A 72 4.37 21.34 -5.36
N GLY A 73 4.52 20.85 -4.12
CA GLY A 73 3.96 21.49 -2.93
C GLY A 73 2.44 21.41 -2.82
N LEU A 74 1.79 20.56 -3.64
CA LEU A 74 0.33 20.36 -3.61
C LEU A 74 -0.10 19.51 -2.40
N VAL A 75 0.80 18.65 -1.92
CA VAL A 75 0.60 17.83 -0.73
C VAL A 75 1.76 18.06 0.23
N SER A 76 1.45 18.43 1.47
CA SER A 76 2.45 18.59 2.52
C SER A 76 3.13 17.27 2.84
N LEU A 77 4.38 17.32 3.32
CA LEU A 77 5.13 16.11 3.66
C LEU A 77 4.42 15.25 4.71
N ARG A 78 3.78 15.88 5.70
CA ARG A 78 2.97 15.20 6.71
C ARG A 78 1.81 14.44 6.08
N ASN A 79 1.06 15.09 5.19
CA ASN A 79 -0.08 14.47 4.51
C ASN A 79 0.38 13.35 3.59
N ALA A 80 1.53 13.49 2.93
CA ALA A 80 2.10 12.43 2.11
C ALA A 80 2.40 11.15 2.92
N TYR A 81 2.92 11.28 4.16
CA TYR A 81 3.15 10.13 5.03
C TYR A 81 1.86 9.46 5.47
N VAL A 82 0.84 10.25 5.82
CA VAL A 82 -0.49 9.74 6.20
C VAL A 82 -1.13 9.01 5.02
N VAL A 83 -1.19 9.67 3.86
CA VAL A 83 -1.80 9.10 2.64
C VAL A 83 -1.04 7.84 2.20
N GLY A 84 0.29 7.87 2.18
CA GLY A 84 1.11 6.70 1.88
C GLY A 84 0.84 5.54 2.83
N THR A 85 0.72 5.82 4.14
CA THR A 85 0.36 4.81 5.14
C THR A 85 -1.02 4.22 4.87
N VAL A 86 -2.03 5.06 4.67
CA VAL A 86 -3.41 4.62 4.41
C VAL A 86 -3.50 3.79 3.14
N LEU A 87 -2.84 4.21 2.06
CA LEU A 87 -2.82 3.50 0.78
C LEU A 87 -2.16 2.12 0.91
N LEU A 88 -1.00 2.02 1.56
CA LEU A 88 -0.32 0.73 1.75
C LEU A 88 -1.08 -0.19 2.71
N CYS A 89 -1.60 0.33 3.82
CA CYS A 89 -2.47 -0.44 4.72
C CYS A 89 -3.74 -0.91 4.00
N GLY A 90 -4.33 -0.07 3.16
CA GLY A 90 -5.48 -0.41 2.33
C GLY A 90 -5.18 -1.54 1.35
N SER A 91 -4.00 -1.53 0.71
CA SER A 91 -3.54 -2.62 -0.16
C SER A 91 -3.38 -3.95 0.58
N ILE A 92 -2.84 -3.91 1.80
CA ILE A 92 -2.70 -5.11 2.65
C ILE A 92 -4.08 -5.62 3.09
N ALA A 93 -4.95 -4.73 3.57
CA ALA A 93 -6.29 -5.09 4.01
C ALA A 93 -7.15 -5.64 2.86
N ALA A 94 -7.07 -5.05 1.67
CA ALA A 94 -7.74 -5.55 0.48
C ALA A 94 -7.24 -6.94 0.09
N TRP A 95 -5.93 -7.20 0.19
CA TRP A 95 -5.35 -8.51 -0.05
C TRP A 95 -5.85 -9.56 0.95
N VAL A 96 -5.86 -9.23 2.25
CA VAL A 96 -6.43 -10.11 3.29
C VAL A 96 -7.89 -10.41 2.99
N PHE A 97 -8.69 -9.37 2.78
CA PHE A 97 -10.13 -9.50 2.51
C PHE A 97 -10.41 -10.36 1.27
N TRP A 98 -9.64 -10.18 0.20
CA TRP A 98 -9.81 -10.95 -1.03
C TRP A 98 -9.58 -12.45 -0.82
N HIS A 99 -8.55 -12.80 -0.04
CA HIS A 99 -8.21 -14.20 0.23
C HIS A 99 -9.14 -14.85 1.25
N THR A 100 -9.67 -14.09 2.22
CA THR A 100 -10.61 -14.63 3.20
C THR A 100 -12.04 -14.78 2.66
N THR A 101 -12.40 -14.03 1.62
CA THR A 101 -13.74 -14.08 1.00
C THR A 101 -13.82 -14.98 -0.23
N GLY A 102 -12.83 -15.86 -0.44
CA GLY A 102 -12.88 -16.84 -1.54
C GLY A 102 -12.74 -16.21 -2.93
N HIS A 103 -11.85 -15.22 -3.09
CA HIS A 103 -11.53 -14.61 -4.38
C HIS A 103 -12.69 -13.90 -5.07
N GLY A 104 -13.54 -13.19 -4.31
CA GLY A 104 -14.64 -12.43 -4.89
C GLY A 104 -16.00 -13.14 -4.87
N ALA A 105 -16.15 -14.22 -4.09
CA ALA A 105 -17.45 -14.87 -3.86
C ALA A 105 -18.53 -13.95 -3.28
N PHE A 106 -18.12 -12.79 -2.74
CA PHE A 106 -19.04 -11.75 -2.27
C PHE A 106 -19.63 -10.88 -3.40
N LEU A 107 -19.11 -10.94 -4.62
CA LEU A 107 -19.56 -10.09 -5.74
C LEU A 107 -20.81 -10.64 -6.44
N VAL A 108 -20.93 -11.97 -6.54
CA VAL A 108 -22.08 -12.66 -7.13
C VAL A 108 -22.20 -14.03 -6.42
N ASP A 109 -23.41 -14.37 -5.97
CA ASP A 109 -23.67 -15.68 -5.36
C ASP A 109 -23.26 -16.81 -6.32
N GLY A 110 -22.35 -17.68 -5.87
CA GLY A 110 -21.83 -18.81 -6.65
C GLY A 110 -20.64 -18.49 -7.57
N PHE A 111 -20.11 -17.27 -7.55
CA PHE A 111 -18.95 -16.87 -8.37
C PHE A 111 -17.64 -16.94 -7.60
N SER A 112 -16.81 -17.94 -7.86
CA SER A 112 -15.39 -17.90 -7.47
C SER A 112 -14.57 -17.42 -8.66
N ALA A 113 -13.87 -16.29 -8.56
CA ALA A 113 -12.97 -15.87 -9.63
C ALA A 113 -11.96 -17.02 -9.91
N PRO A 114 -11.62 -17.31 -11.18
CA PRO A 114 -10.67 -18.37 -11.50
C PRO A 114 -9.36 -18.12 -10.73
N GLY A 115 -9.04 -19.03 -9.81
CA GLY A 115 -7.79 -19.00 -9.06
C GLY A 115 -6.63 -19.06 -10.04
N GLY A 116 -5.86 -17.98 -10.12
CA GLY A 116 -4.70 -17.93 -11.00
C GLY A 116 -3.61 -18.84 -10.46
N GLY A 117 -3.55 -20.09 -10.92
CA GLY A 117 -2.34 -20.94 -10.91
C GLY A 117 -1.75 -21.42 -9.58
N GLY A 118 -2.22 -20.95 -8.42
CA GLY A 118 -1.86 -21.51 -7.12
C GLY A 118 -2.79 -22.66 -6.74
N GLY A 119 -2.25 -23.85 -6.45
CA GLY A 119 -3.02 -25.02 -6.05
C GLY A 119 -3.87 -24.73 -4.81
N GLY A 120 -5.17 -24.51 -5.02
CA GLY A 120 -6.11 -24.18 -3.94
C GLY A 120 -6.28 -25.33 -2.97
N HIS A 121 -5.71 -25.20 -1.77
CA HIS A 121 -6.14 -25.97 -0.61
C HIS A 121 -7.36 -25.29 0.02
N HIS A 122 -8.55 -25.65 -0.49
CA HIS A 122 -9.80 -25.41 0.22
C HIS A 122 -9.92 -26.40 1.38
N SER A 123 -9.33 -26.09 2.53
CA SER A 123 -9.71 -26.73 3.79
C SER A 123 -10.86 -25.94 4.40
N GLY A 124 -12.08 -26.47 4.25
CA GLY A 124 -13.36 -25.85 4.58
C GLY A 124 -13.62 -25.48 6.04
N ASP A 125 -12.63 -25.61 6.93
CA ASP A 125 -12.74 -25.32 8.38
C ASP A 125 -11.55 -24.50 8.94
N THR A 126 -10.77 -23.84 8.08
CA THR A 126 -9.54 -23.17 8.52
C THR A 126 -9.80 -21.72 8.92
N ASN A 127 -9.39 -21.34 10.13
CA ASN A 127 -9.39 -19.96 10.62
C ASN A 127 -8.81 -18.99 9.57
N ALA A 128 -9.48 -17.85 9.34
CA ALA A 128 -9.07 -16.81 8.38
C ALA A 128 -7.59 -16.41 8.50
N VAL A 129 -7.04 -16.37 9.72
CA VAL A 129 -5.61 -16.09 9.97
C VAL A 129 -4.71 -17.16 9.36
N VAL A 130 -5.07 -18.44 9.50
CA VAL A 130 -4.28 -19.57 8.96
C VAL A 130 -4.34 -19.58 7.43
N LEU A 131 -5.49 -19.23 6.83
CA LEU A 131 -5.63 -19.11 5.38
C LEU A 131 -4.80 -17.96 4.80
N VAL A 132 -4.73 -16.83 5.49
CA VAL A 132 -3.88 -15.70 5.08
C VAL A 132 -2.41 -16.07 5.22
N LEU A 133 -2.04 -16.74 6.32
CA LEU A 133 -0.67 -17.19 6.54
C LEU A 133 -0.24 -18.23 5.51
N SER A 134 -1.12 -19.15 5.11
CA SER A 134 -0.81 -20.13 4.08
C SER A 134 -0.50 -19.44 2.75
N HIS A 135 -1.33 -18.50 2.29
CA HIS A 135 -1.06 -17.72 1.08
C HIS A 135 0.25 -16.93 1.19
N TYR A 136 0.50 -16.31 2.35
CA TYR A 136 1.77 -15.62 2.60
C TYR A 136 2.98 -16.56 2.54
N VAL A 137 2.84 -17.87 2.75
CA VAL A 137 3.95 -18.82 2.66
C VAL A 137 4.04 -19.46 1.27
N THR A 138 2.92 -19.73 0.63
CA THR A 138 2.88 -20.47 -0.64
C THR A 138 3.01 -19.59 -1.89
N GLU A 139 2.71 -18.29 -1.79
CA GLU A 139 2.74 -17.35 -2.92
C GLU A 139 3.89 -16.35 -2.78
N PRO A 140 5.15 -16.74 -3.09
CA PRO A 140 6.36 -16.00 -2.71
C PRO A 140 6.40 -14.56 -3.24
N VAL A 141 5.81 -14.32 -4.41
CA VAL A 141 5.73 -12.98 -5.01
C VAL A 141 4.76 -12.09 -4.23
N GLU A 142 3.63 -12.64 -3.79
CA GLU A 142 2.66 -11.93 -2.96
C GLU A 142 3.25 -11.64 -1.58
N SER A 143 3.94 -12.60 -0.97
CA SER A 143 4.64 -12.41 0.30
C SER A 143 5.68 -11.30 0.22
N ALA A 144 6.48 -11.29 -0.85
CA ALA A 144 7.50 -10.28 -1.07
C ALA A 144 6.88 -8.88 -1.16
N ILE A 145 5.80 -8.72 -1.94
CA ILE A 145 5.17 -7.40 -2.07
C ILE A 145 4.49 -6.95 -0.78
N LYS A 146 3.85 -7.84 -0.03
CA LYS A 146 3.25 -7.48 1.27
C LYS A 146 4.29 -7.16 2.33
N THR A 147 5.47 -7.79 2.27
CA THR A 147 6.62 -7.40 3.10
C THR A 147 7.11 -5.99 2.76
N ILE A 148 7.24 -5.68 1.48
CA ILE A 148 7.64 -4.34 0.98
C ILE A 148 6.64 -3.27 1.44
N GLU A 149 5.34 -3.54 1.30
CA GLU A 149 4.27 -2.63 1.74
C GLU A 149 4.31 -2.40 3.25
N LEU A 150 4.45 -3.48 4.04
CA LEU A 150 4.52 -3.40 5.50
C LEU A 150 5.76 -2.61 5.97
N ALA A 151 6.91 -2.82 5.33
CA ALA A 151 8.11 -2.03 5.58
C ALA A 151 7.90 -0.55 5.24
N GLY A 152 7.22 -0.26 4.13
CA GLY A 152 6.83 1.10 3.74
C GLY A 152 5.93 1.78 4.79
N VAL A 153 4.91 1.07 5.28
CA VAL A 153 4.04 1.52 6.39
C VAL A 153 4.86 1.84 7.63
N ALA A 154 5.72 0.92 8.06
CA ALA A 154 6.55 1.12 9.25
C ALA A 154 7.45 2.37 9.13
N ILE A 155 8.02 2.61 7.95
CA ILE A 155 8.84 3.79 7.69
C ILE A 155 7.98 5.07 7.69
N PHE A 156 6.84 5.10 6.99
CA PHE A 156 5.98 6.28 6.98
C PHE A 156 5.44 6.64 8.36
N VAL A 157 5.03 5.64 9.14
CA VAL A 157 4.63 5.84 10.54
C VAL A 157 5.81 6.41 11.31
N THR A 158 6.99 5.81 11.22
CA THR A 158 8.20 6.32 11.91
C THR A 158 8.50 7.78 11.53
N LEU A 159 8.43 8.12 10.24
CA LEU A 159 8.63 9.47 9.74
C LEU A 159 7.54 10.43 10.28
N LEU A 160 6.29 10.02 10.33
CA LEU A 160 5.19 10.83 10.84
C LEU A 160 5.43 11.31 12.28
N TRP A 161 6.05 10.46 13.11
CA TRP A 161 6.32 10.74 14.52
C TRP A 161 7.69 11.38 14.79
N ARG A 162 8.69 11.15 13.93
CA ARG A 162 10.08 11.45 14.26
C ARG A 162 10.78 12.38 13.28
N ASP A 163 10.16 12.70 12.15
CA ASP A 163 10.78 13.50 11.11
C ASP A 163 10.93 14.97 11.53
N PRO A 164 12.18 15.49 11.64
CA PRO A 164 12.42 16.86 12.10
C PRO A 164 11.89 17.95 11.16
N ALA A 165 11.51 17.61 9.92
CA ALA A 165 10.88 18.57 9.01
C ALA A 165 9.40 18.82 9.31
N ILE A 166 8.75 17.95 10.08
CA ILE A 166 7.32 18.06 10.43
C ILE A 166 7.06 18.02 11.94
N VAL A 167 8.02 17.54 12.73
CA VAL A 167 8.01 17.62 14.20
C VAL A 167 9.17 18.54 14.61
N PRO A 168 8.91 19.84 14.82
CA PRO A 168 9.91 20.72 15.39
C PRO A 168 10.31 20.18 16.77
N LYS A 169 11.62 20.13 17.06
CA LYS A 169 12.05 20.10 18.47
C LYS A 169 11.61 21.43 19.06
N ASP A 170 10.88 21.40 20.17
CA ASP A 170 10.64 22.60 20.97
C ASP A 170 11.97 23.34 21.10
N ARG A 171 11.95 24.62 20.70
CA ARG A 171 13.10 25.49 20.81
C ARG A 171 13.54 25.48 22.26
N ASP A 172 14.85 25.36 22.49
CA ASP A 172 15.54 25.76 23.71
C ASP A 172 15.28 27.25 24.02
N THR A 173 14.04 27.62 24.35
CA THR A 173 13.71 28.90 24.98
C THR A 173 13.74 28.67 26.48
N GLY A 174 14.95 28.68 27.04
CA GLY A 174 15.17 28.54 28.47
C GLY A 174 16.64 28.68 28.90
N ALA A 175 17.57 28.92 28.00
CA ALA A 175 18.91 29.35 28.34
C ALA A 175 19.02 30.88 28.17
N GLU A 176 19.30 31.55 29.30
CA GLU A 176 20.05 32.81 29.35
C GLU A 176 19.36 34.08 28.83
N ALA A 177 18.29 34.49 29.51
CA ALA A 177 18.03 35.93 29.69
C ALA A 177 18.44 36.33 31.11
N GLY A 178 19.75 36.57 31.26
CA GLY A 178 20.35 37.53 32.19
C GLY A 178 19.90 37.51 33.66
N ASP A 179 20.62 36.74 34.46
CA ASP A 179 20.84 37.10 35.87
C ASP A 179 21.70 38.38 35.95
N VAL A 180 21.40 39.19 36.97
CA VAL A 180 22.15 40.32 37.54
C VAL A 180 22.43 41.57 36.66
N SER A 181 21.62 42.60 36.86
CA SER A 181 22.16 43.90 37.28
C SER A 181 21.22 44.55 38.30
N LYS A 182 21.56 44.35 39.58
CA LYS A 182 21.26 45.33 40.62
C LYS A 182 22.30 46.44 40.48
N ASN A 183 21.84 47.67 40.26
CA ASN A 183 22.29 48.89 40.93
C ASN A 183 21.36 50.04 40.52
#